data_AF-A0A3D4ML52-F1
#
_entry.id   AF-A0A3D4ML52-F1
#
_cell.length_a   1.000
_cell.length_b   1.000
_cell.length_c   1.000
_cell.angle_alpha   90.00
_cell.angle_beta   90.00
_cell.angle_gamma   90.00
#
_symmetry.space_group_name_H-M   'P 1'
#
loop_
_entity.id
_entity.type
_entity.pdbx_description
1 polymer ?
#
loop_
_entity_poly.entity_id
_entity_poly.type
_entity_poly.pdbx_seq_one_letter_code
_entity_poly.pdbx_strand_id
1 'polypeptide(L)'
;MRYTKKQALDDLFRLGIVIISNAILAIATVWFLEPARLYSSGATGLAQFIVRLIEKCGGHFNLGLMIFIVNAPIVVVGWRYVSHRFAIFSAVAIVVNSLFTAFLKGSPFSSLSEDIITTTGAIPNYGGILTLAIFGGLLAGFASGLALKFGTSTGGIDIIAQAFALHKGISIGIFTLAFNVIIAVVGGGILQGSFIVTLFTCVRLILNSLVMDKVHTAYTYTALNIFTTSGENISKEILDTLNRGCTIFKGTGAYTHQEHTELYCVLSTYEVDKAISIIKKYDDHAFVVIAPIKKVSGNFIKKTIV
;
A
#
# COMPACT_ATOMS: atom_id res chain seq x y z
N MET A 1 -13.40 -21.82 -17.63
CA MET A 1 -14.25 -21.05 -16.67
C MET A 1 -14.92 -19.92 -17.43
N ARG A 2 -16.26 -19.80 -17.41
CA ARG A 2 -16.96 -18.67 -18.05
C ARG A 2 -16.73 -17.40 -17.21
N TYR A 3 -15.99 -16.44 -17.78
CA TYR A 3 -15.81 -15.11 -17.20
C TYR A 3 -17.18 -14.44 -17.06
N THR A 4 -17.61 -14.12 -15.85
CA THR A 4 -18.92 -13.49 -15.63
C THR A 4 -18.82 -11.97 -15.84
N LYS A 5 -19.89 -11.33 -16.35
CA LYS A 5 -19.92 -9.86 -16.56
C LYS A 5 -19.55 -9.06 -15.31
N LYS A 6 -19.89 -9.57 -14.12
CA LYS A 6 -19.55 -8.96 -12.82
C LYS A 6 -18.05 -8.97 -12.54
N GLN A 7 -17.36 -10.07 -12.85
CA GLN A 7 -15.90 -10.18 -12.72
C GLN A 7 -15.17 -9.23 -13.68
N ALA A 8 -15.66 -9.08 -14.91
CA ALA A 8 -15.10 -8.12 -15.87
C ALA A 8 -15.24 -6.66 -15.41
N LEU A 9 -16.37 -6.31 -14.79
CA LEU A 9 -16.60 -4.98 -14.23
C LEU A 9 -15.66 -4.70 -13.04
N ASP A 10 -15.49 -5.68 -12.15
CA ASP A 10 -14.58 -5.58 -11.00
C ASP A 10 -13.11 -5.42 -11.46
N ASP A 11 -12.70 -6.14 -12.50
CA ASP A 11 -11.35 -6.03 -13.07
C ASP A 11 -11.13 -4.68 -13.79
N LEU A 12 -12.13 -4.16 -14.49
CA LEU A 12 -12.06 -2.84 -15.12
C LEU A 12 -11.94 -1.73 -14.06
N PHE A 13 -12.71 -1.84 -12.98
CA PHE A 13 -12.62 -0.91 -11.86
C PHE A 13 -11.22 -0.95 -11.20
N ARG A 14 -10.67 -2.15 -10.98
CA ARG A 14 -9.29 -2.32 -10.49
C ARG A 14 -8.26 -1.70 -11.43
N LEU A 15 -8.43 -1.85 -12.73
CA LEU A 15 -7.53 -1.29 -13.73
C LEU A 15 -7.56 0.25 -13.70
N GLY A 16 -8.75 0.85 -13.55
CA GLY A 16 -8.89 2.29 -13.33
C GLY A 16 -8.15 2.76 -12.08
N ILE A 17 -8.24 2.01 -10.98
CA ILE A 17 -7.50 2.29 -9.74
C ILE A 17 -5.99 2.20 -9.96
N VAL A 18 -5.51 1.17 -10.66
CA VAL A 18 -4.08 1.03 -11.00
C VAL A 18 -3.57 2.24 -11.76
N ILE A 19 -4.34 2.73 -12.73
CA ILE A 19 -3.94 3.90 -13.51
C ILE A 19 -3.84 5.14 -12.61
N ILE A 20 -4.88 5.40 -11.83
CA ILE A 20 -4.95 6.57 -10.95
C ILE A 20 -3.84 6.51 -9.89
N SER A 21 -3.66 5.38 -9.21
CA SER A 21 -2.66 5.24 -8.16
C SER A 21 -1.23 5.44 -8.71
N ASN A 22 -0.91 4.87 -9.87
CA ASN A 22 0.43 4.99 -10.44
C ASN A 22 0.67 6.36 -11.08
N ALA A 23 -0.38 7.04 -11.58
CA ALA A 23 -0.27 8.44 -11.99
C ALA A 23 0.05 9.34 -10.78
N ILE A 24 -0.63 9.14 -9.65
CA ILE A 24 -0.33 9.87 -8.39
C ILE A 24 1.09 9.56 -7.91
N LEU A 25 1.53 8.29 -7.99
CA LEU A 25 2.89 7.89 -7.61
C LEU A 25 3.95 8.56 -8.49
N ALA A 26 3.70 8.64 -9.80
CA ALA A 26 4.58 9.31 -10.75
C ALA A 26 4.65 10.82 -10.45
N ILE A 27 3.53 11.48 -10.15
CA ILE A 27 3.50 12.88 -9.72
C ILE A 27 4.28 13.08 -8.44
N ALA A 28 4.06 12.24 -7.41
CA ALA A 28 4.82 12.29 -6.17
C ALA A 28 6.33 12.21 -6.44
N THR A 29 6.73 11.27 -7.31
CA THR A 29 8.14 11.03 -7.65
C THR A 29 8.74 12.22 -8.41
N VAL A 30 8.13 12.64 -9.53
CA VAL A 30 8.71 13.65 -10.42
C VAL A 30 8.58 15.07 -9.86
N TRP A 31 7.45 15.41 -9.23
CA TRP A 31 7.21 16.78 -8.78
C TRP A 31 7.76 17.06 -7.38
N PHE A 32 7.87 16.05 -6.50
CA PHE A 32 8.29 16.29 -5.12
C PHE A 32 9.64 15.68 -4.80
N LEU A 33 9.88 14.41 -5.16
CA LEU A 33 11.10 13.71 -4.77
C LEU A 33 12.30 14.11 -5.63
N GLU A 34 12.14 14.18 -6.94
CA GLU A 34 13.23 14.45 -7.87
C GLU A 34 13.87 15.83 -7.66
N PRO A 35 13.13 16.94 -7.48
CA PRO A 35 13.73 18.25 -7.23
C PRO A 35 14.56 18.26 -5.93
N ALA A 36 14.05 17.63 -4.87
CA ALA A 36 14.73 17.50 -3.59
C ALA A 36 15.82 16.40 -3.57
N ARG A 37 16.05 15.71 -4.69
CA ARG A 37 16.95 14.54 -4.80
C ARG A 37 16.68 13.46 -3.74
N LEU A 38 15.44 13.33 -3.31
CA LEU A 38 15.02 12.30 -2.35
C LEU A 38 14.80 10.97 -3.06
N TYR A 39 14.98 9.87 -2.34
CA TYR A 39 14.71 8.54 -2.89
C TYR A 39 13.28 8.10 -2.58
N SER A 40 12.70 7.39 -3.54
CA SER A 40 11.43 6.68 -3.38
C SER A 40 11.64 5.33 -2.72
N SER A 41 10.54 4.68 -2.36
CA SER A 41 10.57 3.33 -1.79
C SER A 41 10.62 2.26 -2.89
N GLY A 42 11.26 1.14 -2.59
CA GLY A 42 11.23 -0.06 -3.43
C GLY A 42 11.98 0.10 -4.76
N ALA A 43 11.43 -0.48 -5.83
CA ALA A 43 12.08 -0.54 -7.13
C ALA A 43 12.26 0.84 -7.77
N THR A 44 11.33 1.77 -7.55
CA THR A 44 11.46 3.15 -8.01
C THR A 44 12.64 3.86 -7.35
N GLY A 45 12.86 3.63 -6.05
CA GLY A 45 14.04 4.13 -5.34
C GLY A 45 15.34 3.55 -5.91
N LEU A 46 15.34 2.27 -6.26
CA LEU A 46 16.47 1.62 -6.91
C LEU A 46 16.72 2.20 -8.31
N ALA A 47 15.67 2.47 -9.09
CA ALA A 47 15.79 3.11 -10.38
C ALA A 47 16.39 4.53 -10.26
N GLN A 48 15.94 5.34 -9.29
CA GLN A 48 16.54 6.65 -9.01
C GLN A 48 18.01 6.54 -8.62
N PHE A 49 18.38 5.54 -7.80
CA PHE A 49 19.77 5.29 -7.43
C PHE A 49 20.64 4.99 -8.65
N ILE A 50 20.19 4.11 -9.54
CA ILE A 50 20.95 3.75 -10.75
C ILE A 50 21.06 4.95 -11.71
N VAL A 51 19.97 5.70 -11.95
CA VAL A 51 20.01 6.90 -12.79
C VAL A 51 21.01 7.92 -12.26
N ARG A 52 21.00 8.17 -10.95
CA ARG A 52 21.93 9.12 -10.31
C ARG A 52 23.39 8.66 -10.35
N LEU A 53 23.62 7.34 -10.31
CA LEU A 53 24.94 6.77 -10.53
C LEU A 53 25.42 7.01 -11.97
N ILE A 54 24.54 6.81 -12.96
CA ILE A 54 24.83 7.09 -14.37
C ILE A 54 25.12 8.58 -14.59
N GLU A 55 24.33 9.47 -13.97
CA GLU A 55 24.54 10.93 -14.01
C GLU A 55 25.88 11.34 -13.42
N LYS A 56 26.29 10.73 -12.30
CA LYS A 56 27.60 10.96 -11.70
C LYS A 56 28.76 10.51 -12.61
N CYS A 57 28.53 9.52 -13.47
CA CYS A 57 29.47 9.07 -14.50
C CYS A 57 29.38 9.87 -15.82
N GLY A 58 28.56 10.94 -15.88
CA GLY A 58 28.43 11.80 -17.06
C GLY A 58 27.40 11.31 -18.10
N GLY A 59 26.61 10.29 -17.80
CA GLY A 59 25.52 9.82 -18.65
C GLY A 59 24.18 10.46 -18.30
N HIS A 60 23.21 10.40 -19.21
CA HIS A 60 21.83 10.77 -18.91
C HIS A 60 20.92 9.61 -19.26
N PHE A 61 19.99 9.28 -18.36
CA PHE A 61 19.06 8.19 -18.56
C PHE A 61 17.66 8.56 -18.08
N ASN A 62 16.63 8.18 -18.85
CA ASN A 62 15.25 8.49 -18.48
C ASN A 62 14.81 7.64 -17.28
N LEU A 63 14.34 8.31 -16.22
CA LEU A 63 13.92 7.63 -14.99
C LEU A 63 12.77 6.64 -15.21
N GLY A 64 11.77 6.99 -16.04
CA GLY A 64 10.66 6.09 -16.36
C GLY A 64 11.15 4.79 -17.00
N LEU A 65 12.04 4.89 -17.99
CA LEU A 65 12.66 3.70 -18.60
C LEU A 65 13.44 2.86 -17.58
N MET A 66 14.16 3.50 -16.64
CA MET A 66 14.88 2.76 -15.60
C MET A 66 13.91 2.04 -14.64
N ILE A 67 12.80 2.67 -14.28
CA ILE A 67 11.73 2.04 -13.48
C ILE A 67 11.21 0.78 -14.18
N PHE A 68 11.00 0.83 -15.50
CA PHE A 68 10.57 -0.34 -16.27
C PHE A 68 11.63 -1.44 -16.27
N ILE A 69 12.89 -1.10 -16.54
CA ILE A 69 14.01 -2.06 -16.59
C ILE A 69 14.21 -2.75 -15.24
N VAL A 70 14.26 -1.97 -14.15
CA VAL A 70 14.45 -2.50 -12.79
C VAL A 70 13.30 -3.42 -12.39
N ASN A 71 12.08 -3.11 -12.81
CA ASN A 71 10.90 -3.89 -12.45
C ASN A 71 10.62 -5.10 -13.33
N ALA A 72 11.12 -5.14 -14.58
CA ALA A 72 10.97 -6.30 -15.45
C ALA A 72 11.36 -7.64 -14.78
N PRO A 73 12.55 -7.79 -14.16
CA PRO A 73 12.90 -9.04 -13.46
C PRO A 73 12.01 -9.28 -12.23
N ILE A 74 11.54 -8.23 -11.56
CA ILE A 74 10.68 -8.32 -10.37
C ILE A 74 9.31 -8.92 -10.74
N VAL A 75 8.75 -8.52 -11.88
CA VAL A 75 7.50 -9.10 -12.41
C VAL A 75 7.66 -10.57 -12.72
N VAL A 76 8.81 -10.97 -13.31
CA VAL A 76 9.10 -12.38 -13.59
C VAL A 76 9.14 -13.20 -12.30
N VAL A 77 9.76 -12.68 -11.24
CA VAL A 77 9.74 -13.30 -9.91
C VAL A 77 8.31 -13.38 -9.36
N GLY A 78 7.54 -12.30 -9.44
CA GLY A 78 6.14 -12.26 -9.00
C GLY A 78 5.26 -13.27 -9.74
N TRP A 79 5.48 -13.46 -11.04
CA TRP A 79 4.79 -14.45 -11.86
C TRP A 79 5.09 -15.88 -11.42
N ARG A 80 6.35 -16.16 -11.05
CA ARG A 80 6.79 -17.50 -10.63
C ARG A 80 6.36 -17.86 -9.20
N TYR A 81 6.37 -16.89 -8.28
CA TYR A 81 6.31 -17.16 -6.82
C TYR A 81 5.09 -16.56 -6.10
N VAL A 82 4.29 -15.69 -6.73
CA VAL A 82 3.11 -15.06 -6.09
C VAL A 82 1.82 -15.51 -6.77
N SER A 83 1.45 -14.92 -7.91
CA SER A 83 0.33 -15.38 -8.73
C SER A 83 0.37 -14.72 -10.11
N HIS A 84 -0.16 -15.42 -11.13
CA HIS A 84 -0.27 -14.87 -12.49
C HIS A 84 -1.11 -13.60 -12.53
N ARG A 85 -2.25 -13.58 -11.83
CA ARG A 85 -3.15 -12.42 -11.79
C ARG A 85 -2.46 -11.19 -11.19
N PHE A 86 -1.78 -11.37 -10.06
CA PHE A 86 -1.04 -10.29 -9.40
C PHE A 86 0.11 -9.77 -10.26
N ALA A 87 0.85 -10.67 -10.93
CA ALA A 87 1.94 -10.29 -11.82
C ALA A 87 1.45 -9.47 -13.04
N ILE A 88 0.29 -9.81 -13.63
CA ILE A 88 -0.31 -9.03 -14.73
C ILE A 88 -0.66 -7.61 -14.27
N PHE A 89 -1.41 -7.49 -13.16
CA PHE A 89 -1.78 -6.16 -12.64
C PHE A 89 -0.55 -5.34 -12.21
N SER A 90 0.47 -5.99 -11.67
CA SER A 90 1.74 -5.34 -11.34
C SER A 90 2.48 -4.88 -12.60
N ALA A 91 2.51 -5.68 -13.66
CA ALA A 91 3.12 -5.30 -14.93
C ALA A 91 2.42 -4.07 -15.54
N VAL A 92 1.09 -4.04 -15.52
CA VAL A 92 0.31 -2.87 -15.96
C VAL A 92 0.64 -1.65 -15.09
N ALA A 93 0.70 -1.80 -13.77
CA ALA A 93 1.10 -0.73 -12.86
C ALA A 93 2.49 -0.16 -13.19
N ILE A 94 3.46 -1.03 -13.45
CA ILE A 94 4.84 -0.64 -13.79
C ILE A 94 4.89 0.11 -15.12
N VAL A 95 4.18 -0.39 -16.14
CA VAL A 95 4.11 0.27 -17.45
C VAL A 95 3.48 1.65 -17.29
N VAL A 96 2.37 1.76 -16.57
CA VAL A 96 1.72 3.04 -16.30
C VAL A 96 2.66 3.97 -15.55
N ASN A 97 3.23 3.54 -14.42
CA ASN A 97 4.14 4.36 -13.62
C ASN A 97 5.34 4.83 -14.46
N SER A 98 5.97 3.91 -15.20
CA SER A 98 7.07 4.20 -16.13
C SER A 98 6.69 5.25 -17.18
N LEU A 99 5.53 5.11 -17.83
CA LEU A 99 5.08 6.05 -18.86
C LEU A 99 4.81 7.43 -18.24
N PHE A 100 4.04 7.49 -17.16
CA PHE A 100 3.75 8.76 -16.49
C PHE A 100 5.06 9.42 -16.01
N THR A 101 5.98 8.68 -15.39
CA THR A 101 7.28 9.23 -14.97
C THR A 101 8.15 9.66 -16.15
N ALA A 102 8.11 8.95 -17.29
CA ALA A 102 8.88 9.33 -18.47
C ALA A 102 8.36 10.60 -19.16
N PHE A 103 7.03 10.79 -19.17
CA PHE A 103 6.37 11.91 -19.84
C PHE A 103 6.16 13.14 -18.95
N LEU A 104 6.01 12.96 -17.63
CA LEU A 104 6.02 14.05 -16.68
C LEU A 104 7.38 14.74 -16.73
N LYS A 105 7.41 15.96 -17.26
CA LYS A 105 8.62 16.79 -17.36
C LYS A 105 8.50 17.99 -16.44
N GLY A 106 9.58 18.24 -15.72
CA GLY A 106 9.66 19.36 -14.79
C GLY A 106 8.80 19.17 -13.53
N SER A 107 9.10 19.97 -12.53
CA SER A 107 8.29 20.10 -11.33
C SER A 107 7.82 21.55 -11.20
N PRO A 108 6.53 21.82 -10.95
CA PRO A 108 6.08 23.16 -10.59
C PRO A 108 6.67 23.65 -9.26
N PHE A 109 7.28 22.75 -8.49
CA PHE A 109 7.86 22.99 -7.18
C PHE A 109 9.39 22.98 -7.19
N SER A 110 10.03 23.08 -8.37
CA SER A 110 11.50 23.08 -8.47
C SER A 110 12.16 24.23 -7.71
N SER A 111 11.48 25.38 -7.59
CA SER A 111 11.95 26.54 -6.80
C SER A 111 12.09 26.25 -5.30
N LEU A 112 11.37 25.26 -4.76
CA LEU A 112 11.51 24.82 -3.37
C LEU A 112 12.81 24.03 -3.12
N SER A 113 13.56 23.71 -4.19
CA SER A 113 14.80 22.93 -4.13
C SER A 113 16.05 23.69 -4.60
N GLU A 114 15.92 24.96 -5.03
CA GLU A 114 16.99 25.74 -5.69
C GLU A 114 18.25 25.94 -4.83
N ASP A 115 18.11 26.00 -3.49
CA ASP A 115 19.23 26.32 -2.59
C ASP A 115 20.18 25.15 -2.27
N ILE A 116 20.11 24.02 -2.99
CA ILE A 116 21.07 22.91 -2.86
C ILE A 116 22.21 22.99 -3.88
N ILE A 117 21.99 23.63 -5.04
CA ILE A 117 22.89 23.51 -6.21
C ILE A 117 23.83 24.71 -6.37
N THR A 118 23.54 25.84 -5.73
CA THR A 118 24.36 27.04 -5.85
C THR A 118 25.58 26.98 -4.93
N THR A 119 26.75 26.79 -5.55
CA THR A 119 28.13 27.00 -5.05
C THR A 119 28.40 28.43 -4.53
N THR A 120 27.37 29.19 -4.17
CA THR A 120 27.41 30.61 -3.83
C THR A 120 26.75 30.85 -2.48
N GLY A 121 27.31 30.30 -1.40
CA GLY A 121 27.07 30.77 -0.02
C GLY A 121 25.62 30.92 0.46
N ALA A 122 24.64 30.35 -0.23
CA ALA A 122 23.22 30.48 0.09
C ALA A 122 22.87 29.53 1.23
N ILE A 123 21.99 29.97 2.13
CA ILE A 123 21.50 29.15 3.24
C ILE A 123 20.65 28.03 2.62
N PRO A 124 20.99 26.75 2.83
CA PRO A 124 20.19 25.66 2.28
C PRO A 124 18.74 25.76 2.77
N ASN A 125 17.78 25.80 1.83
CA ASN A 125 16.34 25.86 2.12
C ASN A 125 15.81 24.49 2.59
N TYR A 126 16.21 24.12 3.80
CA TYR A 126 15.77 22.91 4.47
C TYR A 126 14.24 22.85 4.65
N GLY A 127 13.57 24.01 4.75
CA GLY A 127 12.11 24.10 4.83
C GLY A 127 11.43 23.64 3.53
N GLY A 128 11.96 24.04 2.37
CA GLY A 128 11.49 23.60 1.06
C GLY A 128 11.68 22.08 0.87
N ILE A 129 12.87 21.57 1.21
CA ILE A 129 13.17 20.12 1.12
C ILE A 129 12.26 19.31 2.03
N LEU A 130 12.05 19.75 3.27
CA LEU A 130 11.15 19.09 4.20
C LEU A 130 9.70 19.10 3.68
N THR A 131 9.26 20.21 3.08
CA THR A 131 7.94 20.32 2.46
C THR A 131 7.78 19.31 1.33
N LEU A 132 8.76 19.23 0.43
CA LEU A 132 8.81 18.25 -0.66
C LEU A 132 8.84 16.81 -0.13
N ALA A 133 9.60 16.54 0.93
CA ALA A 133 9.67 15.25 1.60
C ALA A 133 8.32 14.83 2.20
N ILE A 134 7.62 15.77 2.87
CA ILE A 134 6.32 15.53 3.48
C ILE A 134 5.28 15.25 2.40
N PHE A 135 5.06 16.17 1.46
CA PHE A 135 4.02 15.99 0.42
C PHE A 135 4.34 14.81 -0.51
N GLY A 136 5.60 14.63 -0.87
CA GLY A 136 6.05 13.47 -1.64
C GLY A 136 5.80 12.15 -0.90
N GLY A 137 6.06 12.10 0.42
CA GLY A 137 5.77 10.95 1.27
C GLY A 137 4.27 10.67 1.40
N LEU A 138 3.46 11.70 1.66
CA LEU A 138 2.02 11.57 1.79
C LEU A 138 1.37 11.08 0.49
N LEU A 139 1.71 11.67 -0.65
CA LEU A 139 1.16 11.29 -1.97
C LEU A 139 1.62 9.89 -2.40
N ALA A 140 2.91 9.56 -2.23
CA ALA A 140 3.42 8.23 -2.54
C ALA A 140 2.79 7.15 -1.63
N GLY A 141 2.59 7.48 -0.34
CA GLY A 141 1.95 6.59 0.61
C GLY A 141 0.47 6.38 0.29
N PHE A 142 -0.24 7.44 -0.12
CA PHE A 142 -1.63 7.35 -0.57
C PHE A 142 -1.75 6.51 -1.84
N ALA A 143 -0.89 6.76 -2.83
CA ALA A 143 -0.85 5.98 -4.07
C ALA A 143 -0.60 4.49 -3.80
N SER A 144 0.42 4.18 -3.00
CA SER A 144 0.78 2.80 -2.66
C SER A 144 -0.31 2.11 -1.84
N GLY A 145 -0.84 2.80 -0.82
CA GLY A 145 -1.94 2.30 -0.01
C GLY A 145 -3.21 2.06 -0.83
N LEU A 146 -3.53 2.95 -1.79
CA LEU A 146 -4.68 2.81 -2.67
C LEU A 146 -4.53 1.59 -3.61
N ALA A 147 -3.36 1.40 -4.23
CA ALA A 147 -3.08 0.22 -5.04
C ALA A 147 -3.26 -1.07 -4.21
N LEU A 148 -2.58 -1.13 -3.06
CA LEU A 148 -2.61 -2.30 -2.19
C LEU A 148 -4.02 -2.57 -1.63
N LYS A 149 -4.82 -1.52 -1.34
CA LYS A 149 -6.23 -1.65 -0.88
C LYS A 149 -7.10 -2.45 -1.85
N PHE A 150 -6.80 -2.39 -3.14
CA PHE A 150 -7.56 -3.11 -4.17
C PHE A 150 -6.85 -4.36 -4.70
N GLY A 151 -5.84 -4.86 -3.97
CA GLY A 151 -5.11 -6.08 -4.31
C GLY A 151 -4.18 -5.92 -5.50
N THR A 152 -3.76 -4.69 -5.80
CA THR A 152 -2.78 -4.39 -6.85
C THR A 152 -1.48 -3.92 -6.21
N SER A 153 -0.42 -3.77 -7.01
CA SER A 153 0.89 -3.33 -6.54
C SER A 153 1.29 -2.05 -7.29
N THR A 154 2.14 -1.24 -6.67
CA THR A 154 2.85 -0.16 -7.34
C THR A 154 4.08 -0.64 -8.13
N GLY A 155 4.27 -1.97 -8.24
CA GLY A 155 5.31 -2.53 -9.08
C GLY A 155 6.68 -2.30 -8.46
N GLY A 156 6.90 -2.90 -7.29
CA GLY A 156 8.06 -2.63 -6.48
C GLY A 156 8.64 -3.86 -5.80
N ILE A 157 9.56 -3.60 -4.89
CA ILE A 157 10.22 -4.62 -4.09
C ILE A 157 9.26 -5.34 -3.14
N ASP A 158 8.06 -4.81 -2.95
CA ASP A 158 6.98 -5.49 -2.23
C ASP A 158 6.63 -6.84 -2.85
N ILE A 159 6.80 -7.01 -4.17
CA ILE A 159 6.63 -8.30 -4.87
C ILE A 159 7.68 -9.31 -4.40
N ILE A 160 8.93 -8.86 -4.29
CA ILE A 160 10.04 -9.66 -3.79
C ILE A 160 9.82 -9.96 -2.31
N ALA A 161 9.48 -8.94 -1.52
CA ALA A 161 9.23 -9.05 -0.09
C ALA A 161 8.10 -10.06 0.19
N GLN A 162 7.03 -10.02 -0.60
CA GLN A 162 5.92 -10.98 -0.52
C GLN A 162 6.35 -12.39 -0.91
N ALA A 163 7.14 -12.55 -1.97
CA ALA A 163 7.71 -13.85 -2.35
C ALA A 163 8.60 -14.44 -1.25
N PHE A 164 9.44 -13.63 -0.60
CA PHE A 164 10.27 -14.05 0.53
C PHE A 164 9.46 -14.34 1.80
N ALA A 165 8.41 -13.57 2.08
CA ALA A 165 7.53 -13.83 3.22
C ALA A 165 6.82 -15.17 3.08
N LEU A 166 6.41 -15.54 1.86
CA LEU A 166 5.78 -16.82 1.55
C LEU A 166 6.74 -18.01 1.70
N HIS A 167 8.03 -17.84 1.38
CA HIS A 167 8.99 -18.97 1.33
C HIS A 167 9.94 -19.06 2.54
N LYS A 168 10.30 -17.94 3.16
CA LYS A 168 11.31 -17.87 4.23
C LYS A 168 10.79 -17.30 5.56
N GLY A 169 9.51 -16.91 5.64
CA GLY A 169 8.91 -16.38 6.87
C GLY A 169 9.50 -15.06 7.36
N ILE A 170 10.25 -14.34 6.51
CA ILE A 170 10.81 -13.03 6.82
C ILE A 170 9.68 -12.00 6.80
N SER A 171 9.68 -11.07 7.76
CA SER A 171 8.74 -9.95 7.77
C SER A 171 8.97 -9.05 6.55
N ILE A 172 7.91 -8.89 5.74
CA ILE A 172 7.85 -7.98 4.58
C ILE A 172 8.36 -6.59 4.97
N GLY A 173 7.88 -6.08 6.10
CA GLY A 173 8.24 -4.74 6.59
C GLY A 173 9.73 -4.61 6.91
N ILE A 174 10.35 -5.63 7.51
CA ILE A 174 11.79 -5.59 7.83
C ILE A 174 12.62 -5.59 6.55
N PHE A 175 12.26 -6.43 5.57
CA PHE A 175 12.96 -6.48 4.29
C PHE A 175 12.85 -5.17 3.52
N THR A 176 11.63 -4.64 3.38
CA THR A 176 11.38 -3.36 2.68
C THR A 176 12.07 -2.19 3.40
N LEU A 177 12.04 -2.15 4.74
CA LEU A 177 12.72 -1.11 5.52
C LEU A 177 14.24 -1.17 5.32
N ALA A 178 14.84 -2.35 5.49
CA ALA A 178 16.28 -2.53 5.33
C ALA A 178 16.74 -2.10 3.93
N PHE A 179 15.99 -2.52 2.90
CA PHE A 179 16.28 -2.14 1.51
C PHE A 179 16.23 -0.61 1.30
N ASN A 180 15.17 0.04 1.77
CA ASN A 180 15.01 1.49 1.59
C ASN A 180 16.05 2.30 2.37
N VAL A 181 16.43 1.86 3.57
CA VAL A 181 17.48 2.49 4.38
C VAL A 181 18.85 2.36 3.69
N ILE A 182 19.16 1.20 3.13
CA ILE A 182 20.40 1.00 2.36
C ILE A 182 20.45 1.98 1.17
N ILE A 183 19.37 2.10 0.40
CA ILE A 183 19.31 3.08 -0.70
C ILE A 183 19.47 4.51 -0.19
N ALA A 184 18.81 4.88 0.90
CA ALA A 184 18.90 6.23 1.44
C ALA A 184 20.35 6.56 1.87
N VAL A 185 21.01 5.65 2.58
CA VAL A 185 22.39 5.85 3.08
C VAL A 185 23.41 5.83 1.93
N VAL A 186 23.34 4.85 1.05
CA VAL A 186 24.29 4.72 -0.06
C VAL A 186 24.04 5.79 -1.12
N GLY A 187 22.78 6.05 -1.46
CA GLY A 187 22.40 7.02 -2.47
C GLY A 187 22.47 8.48 -2.00
N GLY A 188 22.02 8.79 -0.79
CA GLY A 188 22.04 10.16 -0.26
C GLY A 188 23.37 10.48 0.41
N GLY A 189 23.81 9.63 1.34
CA GLY A 189 25.02 9.85 2.12
C GLY A 189 26.28 9.69 1.29
N ILE A 190 26.48 8.53 0.66
CA ILE A 190 27.75 8.21 -0.03
C ILE A 190 27.77 8.79 -1.45
N LEU A 191 26.73 8.56 -2.26
CA LEU A 191 26.75 8.95 -3.66
C LEU A 191 26.60 10.45 -3.86
N GLN A 192 25.71 11.11 -3.11
CA GLN A 192 25.50 12.56 -3.19
C GLN A 192 26.33 13.35 -2.17
N GLY A 193 27.01 12.70 -1.23
CA GLY A 193 27.83 13.38 -0.21
C GLY A 193 27.00 14.15 0.82
N SER A 194 25.69 13.87 0.94
CA SER A 194 24.79 14.65 1.77
C SER A 194 23.93 13.78 2.68
N PHE A 195 24.37 13.68 3.93
CA PHE A 195 23.59 13.01 4.98
C PHE A 195 22.23 13.70 5.23
N ILE A 196 22.07 14.99 4.91
CA ILE A 196 20.78 15.67 5.03
C ILE A 196 19.72 15.05 4.10
N VAL A 197 20.10 14.72 2.86
CA VAL A 197 19.20 14.07 1.88
C VAL A 197 18.80 12.68 2.38
N THR A 198 19.72 11.97 3.04
CA THR A 198 19.44 10.69 3.69
C THR A 198 18.38 10.85 4.77
N LEU A 199 18.54 11.83 5.66
CA LEU A 199 17.59 12.09 6.75
C LEU A 199 16.20 12.48 6.23
N PHE A 200 16.12 13.38 5.24
CA PHE A 200 14.83 13.75 4.63
C PHE A 200 14.19 12.58 3.86
N THR A 201 15.00 11.73 3.23
CA THR A 201 14.52 10.49 2.61
C THR A 201 13.93 9.57 3.68
N CYS A 202 14.57 9.41 4.84
CA CYS A 202 14.03 8.63 5.97
C CYS A 202 12.70 9.21 6.48
N VAL A 203 12.59 10.52 6.66
CA VAL A 203 11.33 11.18 7.06
C VAL A 203 10.21 10.90 6.05
N ARG A 204 10.51 11.07 4.75
CA ARG A 204 9.58 10.76 3.65
C ARG A 204 9.17 9.28 3.63
N LEU A 205 10.09 8.35 3.91
CA LEU A 205 9.79 6.92 3.99
C LEU A 205 8.84 6.61 5.16
N ILE A 206 9.07 7.21 6.34
CA ILE A 206 8.19 7.05 7.51
C ILE A 206 6.78 7.57 7.19
N LEU A 207 6.67 8.77 6.63
CA LEU A 207 5.36 9.33 6.25
C LEU A 207 4.64 8.49 5.20
N ASN A 208 5.38 8.01 4.19
CA ASN A 208 4.84 7.09 3.20
C ASN A 208 4.27 5.83 3.85
N SER A 209 5.01 5.20 4.78
CA SER A 209 4.54 4.02 5.50
C SER A 209 3.28 4.31 6.33
N LEU A 210 3.27 5.42 7.08
CA LEU A 210 2.11 5.79 7.91
C LEU A 210 0.84 6.04 7.08
N VAL A 211 0.95 6.71 5.93
CA VAL A 211 -0.20 6.93 5.04
C VAL A 211 -0.61 5.64 4.35
N MET A 212 0.37 4.86 3.87
CA MET A 212 0.11 3.57 3.25
C MET A 212 -0.67 2.67 4.21
N ASP A 213 -0.25 2.53 5.46
CA ASP A 213 -0.92 1.70 6.47
C ASP A 213 -2.33 2.19 6.79
N LYS A 214 -2.55 3.52 6.84
CA LYS A 214 -3.88 4.10 7.05
C LYS A 214 -4.83 3.85 5.88
N VAL A 215 -4.34 3.86 4.64
CA VAL A 215 -5.16 3.63 3.44
C VAL A 215 -5.34 2.14 3.17
N HIS A 216 -4.30 1.35 3.43
CA HIS A 216 -4.23 -0.10 3.21
C HIS A 216 -4.79 -0.87 4.41
N THR A 217 -6.11 -0.84 4.57
CA THR A 217 -6.81 -1.62 5.59
C THR A 217 -7.01 -3.10 5.19
N ALA A 218 -6.29 -3.58 4.18
CA ALA A 218 -6.71 -4.77 3.44
C ALA A 218 -6.57 -6.10 4.16
N TYR A 219 -5.66 -6.14 5.12
CA TYR A 219 -5.29 -7.36 5.83
C TYR A 219 -5.50 -7.25 7.34
N THR A 220 -6.22 -6.23 7.80
CA THR A 220 -6.61 -6.13 9.20
C THR A 220 -7.90 -6.93 9.42
N TYR A 221 -7.84 -7.83 10.39
CA TYR A 221 -9.03 -8.50 10.92
C TYR A 221 -9.59 -7.65 12.05
N THR A 222 -10.92 -7.63 12.14
CA THR A 222 -11.64 -6.94 13.20
C THR A 222 -12.62 -7.90 13.85
N ALA A 223 -12.88 -7.69 15.13
CA ALA A 223 -13.90 -8.40 15.86
C ALA A 223 -15.21 -7.62 15.70
N LEU A 224 -16.25 -8.34 15.29
CA LEU A 224 -17.63 -7.86 15.37
C LEU A 224 -18.30 -8.57 16.54
N ASN A 225 -18.75 -7.77 17.51
CA ASN A 225 -19.69 -8.21 18.52
C ASN A 225 -21.07 -7.68 18.14
N ILE A 226 -21.98 -8.58 17.80
CA ILE A 226 -23.31 -8.26 17.28
C ILE A 226 -24.32 -8.61 18.36
N PHE A 227 -25.04 -7.63 18.87
CA PHE A 227 -26.08 -7.82 19.88
C PHE A 227 -27.44 -7.78 19.19
N THR A 228 -28.17 -8.90 19.22
CA THR A 228 -29.38 -9.10 18.42
C THR A 228 -30.29 -10.17 19.04
N THR A 229 -31.56 -10.12 18.66
CA THR A 229 -32.53 -11.19 18.97
C THR A 229 -32.55 -12.29 17.90
N SER A 230 -31.98 -12.05 16.72
CA SER A 230 -32.01 -12.95 15.54
C SER A 230 -30.67 -13.62 15.25
N GLY A 231 -29.95 -14.04 16.30
CA GLY A 231 -28.56 -14.51 16.20
C GLY A 231 -28.36 -15.74 15.29
N GLU A 232 -29.28 -16.70 15.28
CA GLU A 232 -29.19 -17.91 14.45
C GLU A 232 -29.27 -17.59 12.96
N ASN A 233 -30.22 -16.76 12.55
CA ASN A 233 -30.41 -16.36 11.15
C ASN A 233 -29.20 -15.57 10.64
N ILE A 234 -28.71 -14.62 11.45
CA ILE A 234 -27.56 -13.78 11.10
C ILE A 234 -26.29 -14.62 10.99
N SER A 235 -26.02 -15.50 11.97
CA SER A 235 -24.82 -16.35 11.96
C SER A 235 -24.79 -17.30 10.76
N LYS A 236 -25.94 -17.86 10.38
CA LYS A 236 -26.07 -18.71 9.20
C LYS A 236 -25.80 -17.96 7.89
N GLU A 237 -26.41 -16.79 7.70
CA GLU A 237 -26.20 -15.99 6.48
C GLU A 237 -24.74 -15.48 6.38
N ILE A 238 -24.11 -15.13 7.51
CA ILE A 238 -22.69 -14.77 7.56
C ILE A 238 -21.82 -15.96 7.16
N LEU A 239 -22.11 -17.16 7.66
CA LEU A 239 -21.40 -18.37 7.28
C LEU A 239 -21.55 -18.65 5.78
N ASP A 240 -22.76 -18.62 5.25
CA ASP A 240 -23.05 -18.97 3.86
C ASP A 240 -22.51 -17.92 2.85
N THR A 241 -22.61 -16.63 3.20
CA THR A 241 -22.24 -15.53 2.29
C THR A 241 -20.77 -15.14 2.40
N LEU A 242 -20.24 -15.09 3.63
CA LEU A 242 -18.87 -14.62 3.90
C LEU A 242 -17.90 -15.77 4.18
N ASN A 243 -18.37 -17.00 4.38
CA ASN A 243 -17.57 -18.16 4.80
C ASN A 243 -16.79 -17.83 6.10
N ARG A 244 -17.49 -17.22 7.06
CA ARG A 244 -16.96 -16.83 8.37
C ARG A 244 -17.75 -17.52 9.47
N GLY A 245 -17.04 -18.17 10.38
CA GLY A 245 -17.64 -18.74 11.57
C GLY A 245 -17.94 -17.65 12.60
N CYS A 246 -19.04 -17.82 13.32
CA CYS A 246 -19.43 -16.99 14.46
C CYS A 246 -19.51 -17.85 15.72
N THR A 247 -19.13 -17.29 16.86
CA THR A 247 -19.40 -17.87 18.17
C THR A 247 -20.65 -17.21 18.75
N ILE A 248 -21.57 -18.02 19.27
CA ILE A 248 -22.84 -17.55 19.83
C ILE A 248 -22.73 -17.52 21.35
N PHE A 249 -22.98 -16.37 21.95
CA PHE A 249 -23.13 -16.17 23.39
C PHE A 249 -24.59 -15.86 23.70
N LYS A 250 -25.11 -16.48 24.76
CA LYS A 250 -26.42 -16.13 25.32
C LYS A 250 -26.23 -15.15 26.46
N GLY A 251 -26.97 -14.05 26.44
CA GLY A 251 -26.95 -13.04 27.48
C GLY A 251 -28.35 -12.58 27.85
N THR A 252 -28.46 -11.88 28.97
CA THR A 252 -29.71 -11.24 29.39
C THR A 252 -29.45 -9.75 29.54
N GLY A 253 -30.29 -8.92 28.93
CA GLY A 253 -30.15 -7.47 29.03
C GLY A 253 -30.32 -7.00 30.46
N ALA A 254 -29.35 -6.27 31.01
CA ALA A 254 -29.42 -5.79 32.39
C ALA A 254 -30.55 -4.77 32.62
N TYR A 255 -30.97 -4.05 31.58
CA TYR A 255 -32.05 -3.06 31.64
C TYR A 255 -33.41 -3.65 31.24
N THR A 256 -33.45 -4.41 30.14
CA THR A 256 -34.71 -4.95 29.59
C THR A 256 -35.10 -6.31 30.18
N HIS A 257 -34.16 -7.00 30.84
CA HIS A 257 -34.30 -8.37 31.33
C HIS A 257 -34.72 -9.40 30.27
N GLN A 258 -34.61 -9.05 28.98
CA GLN A 258 -34.88 -9.95 27.88
C GLN A 258 -33.65 -10.77 27.54
N GLU A 259 -33.85 -12.00 27.08
CA GLU A 259 -32.78 -12.80 26.50
C GLU A 259 -32.33 -12.18 25.17
N HIS A 260 -31.02 -12.05 25.01
CA HIS A 260 -30.37 -11.55 23.81
C HIS A 260 -29.25 -12.50 23.41
N THR A 261 -28.94 -12.49 22.12
CA THR A 261 -27.80 -13.22 21.57
C THR A 261 -26.70 -12.23 21.23
N GLU A 262 -25.49 -12.49 21.73
CA GLU A 262 -24.28 -11.84 21.25
C GLU A 262 -23.56 -12.78 20.29
N LEU A 263 -23.37 -12.35 19.04
CA LEU A 263 -22.53 -13.06 18.09
C LEU A 263 -21.14 -12.42 18.07
N TYR A 264 -20.11 -13.25 18.26
CA TYR A 264 -18.73 -12.85 18.07
C TYR A 264 -18.20 -13.42 16.75
N CYS A 265 -17.80 -12.54 15.84
CA CYS A 265 -17.26 -12.94 14.54
C CYS A 265 -15.94 -12.20 14.27
N VAL A 266 -14.95 -12.92 13.76
CA VAL A 266 -13.71 -12.32 13.27
C VAL A 266 -13.69 -12.37 11.76
N LEU A 267 -13.62 -11.20 11.14
CA LEU A 267 -13.67 -11.04 9.69
C LEU A 267 -12.72 -9.94 9.21
N SER A 268 -12.44 -9.91 7.91
CA SER A 268 -11.60 -8.86 7.32
C SER A 268 -12.33 -7.52 7.38
N THR A 269 -11.62 -6.41 7.56
CA THR A 269 -12.21 -5.07 7.57
C THR A 269 -13.07 -4.76 6.32
N TYR A 270 -12.80 -5.39 5.15
CA TYR A 270 -13.66 -5.24 3.97
C TYR A 270 -14.99 -6.00 4.02
N GLU A 271 -15.06 -7.03 4.85
CA GLU A 271 -16.26 -7.85 5.00
C GLU A 271 -17.27 -7.17 5.95
N VAL A 272 -16.85 -6.13 6.68
CA VAL A 272 -17.64 -5.42 7.70
C VAL A 272 -18.93 -4.84 7.12
N ASP A 273 -18.85 -4.05 6.04
CA ASP A 273 -20.03 -3.40 5.46
C ASP A 273 -21.06 -4.43 4.95
N LYS A 274 -20.57 -5.55 4.41
CA LYS A 274 -21.43 -6.67 4.00
C LYS A 274 -22.06 -7.35 5.22
N ALA A 275 -21.30 -7.58 6.29
CA ALA A 275 -21.82 -8.14 7.54
C ALA A 275 -22.90 -7.22 8.15
N ILE A 276 -22.67 -5.90 8.21
CA ILE A 276 -23.66 -4.93 8.67
C ILE A 276 -24.93 -4.97 7.81
N SER A 277 -24.77 -5.08 6.49
CA SER A 277 -25.91 -5.21 5.56
C SER A 277 -26.73 -6.48 5.80
N ILE A 278 -26.06 -7.60 6.12
CA ILE A 278 -26.71 -8.86 6.52
C ILE A 278 -27.44 -8.67 7.85
N ILE A 279 -26.81 -8.06 8.85
CA ILE A 279 -27.41 -7.86 10.18
C ILE A 279 -28.70 -7.05 10.08
N LYS A 280 -28.66 -5.90 9.39
CA LYS A 280 -29.83 -5.04 9.19
C LYS A 280 -30.97 -5.70 8.41
N LYS A 281 -30.67 -6.67 7.55
CA LYS A 281 -31.71 -7.45 6.84
C LYS A 281 -32.59 -8.27 7.81
N TYR A 282 -32.03 -8.71 8.93
CA TYR A 282 -32.74 -9.58 9.89
C TYR A 282 -33.19 -8.84 11.16
N ASP A 283 -32.46 -7.84 11.61
CA ASP A 283 -32.76 -7.11 12.84
C ASP A 283 -32.31 -5.65 12.72
N ASP A 284 -33.27 -4.74 12.52
CA ASP A 284 -33.04 -3.29 12.46
C ASP A 284 -32.69 -2.68 13.84
N HIS A 285 -32.97 -3.40 14.93
CA HIS A 285 -32.66 -2.97 16.29
C HIS A 285 -31.31 -3.52 16.80
N ALA A 286 -30.65 -4.38 16.02
CA ALA A 286 -29.34 -4.90 16.38
C ALA A 286 -28.28 -3.78 16.38
N PHE A 287 -27.36 -3.84 17.35
CA PHE A 287 -26.19 -2.98 17.35
C PHE A 287 -24.91 -3.80 17.30
N VAL A 288 -23.87 -3.20 16.72
CA VAL A 288 -22.60 -3.88 16.42
C VAL A 288 -21.46 -3.07 17.02
N VAL A 289 -20.62 -3.72 17.81
CA VAL A 289 -19.35 -3.16 18.28
C VAL A 289 -18.23 -3.73 17.40
N ILE A 290 -17.43 -2.83 16.83
CA ILE A 290 -16.29 -3.18 15.97
C ILE A 290 -15.01 -2.89 16.75
N ALA A 291 -14.22 -3.92 17.02
CA ALA A 291 -12.98 -3.80 17.79
C ALA A 291 -11.76 -4.27 16.97
N PRO A 292 -10.70 -3.46 16.82
CA PRO A 292 -9.52 -3.85 16.08
C PRO A 292 -8.79 -5.01 16.77
N ILE A 293 -8.43 -6.03 16.01
CA ILE A 293 -7.70 -7.20 16.53
C ILE A 293 -6.22 -7.06 16.17
N LYS A 294 -5.33 -7.24 17.15
CA LYS A 294 -3.88 -7.17 16.95
C LYS A 294 -3.31 -8.44 16.28
N LYS A 295 -3.79 -9.62 16.67
CA LYS A 295 -3.34 -10.91 16.14
C LYS A 295 -4.43 -11.97 16.36
N VAL A 296 -4.63 -12.82 15.35
CA VAL A 296 -5.42 -14.05 15.45
C VAL A 296 -4.50 -15.25 15.19
N SER A 297 -4.66 -16.32 15.97
CA SER A 297 -3.85 -17.54 15.89
C SER A 297 -4.73 -18.76 16.12
N GLY A 298 -4.29 -19.94 15.65
CA GLY A 298 -5.06 -21.19 15.71
C GLY A 298 -5.85 -21.47 14.44
N ASN A 299 -6.96 -22.21 14.58
CA ASN A 299 -7.80 -22.71 13.48
C ASN A 299 -8.68 -21.59 12.88
N PHE A 300 -8.04 -20.62 12.21
CA PHE A 300 -8.71 -19.50 11.58
C PHE A 300 -8.35 -19.43 10.09
N ILE A 301 -9.36 -19.51 9.23
CA ILE A 301 -9.18 -19.47 7.78
C ILE A 301 -8.86 -18.03 7.36
N LYS A 302 -7.58 -17.79 7.07
CA LYS A 302 -7.13 -16.52 6.49
C LYS A 302 -7.46 -16.52 5.00
N LYS A 303 -8.46 -15.73 4.59
CA LYS A 303 -8.69 -15.42 3.18
C LYS A 303 -7.63 -14.41 2.74
N THR A 304 -6.61 -14.89 2.06
CA THR A 304 -5.72 -14.01 1.27
C THR A 304 -6.45 -13.73 -0.03
N ILE A 305 -6.80 -12.46 -0.29
CA ILE A 305 -7.29 -12.07 -1.61
C ILE A 305 -6.09 -12.16 -2.55
N VAL A 306 -6.04 -13.22 -3.36
CA VAL A 306 -5.09 -13.38 -4.48
C VAL A 306 -5.80 -13.04 -5.79
#